data_AF-A0A847E3C7-F1
#
_entry.id   AF-A0A847E3C7-F1
#
_cell.length_a   1.000
_cell.length_b   1.000
_cell.length_c   1.000
_cell.angle_alpha   90.00
_cell.angle_beta   90.00
_cell.angle_gamma   90.00
#
_symmetry.space_group_name_H-M   'P 1'
#
loop_
_entity.id
_entity.type
_entity.pdbx_description
1 polymer ?
#
loop_
_entity_poly.entity_id
_entity_poly.type
_entity_poly.pdbx_seq_one_letter_code
_entity_poly.pdbx_strand_id
1 'polypeptide(L)'
;MKTRDYFFDNAKGILIFLVVFGHLLSPYKHDYEFVKIIYDFIYVFHMPFFILISGFFVKNNLKKEIQFLLIYFIINIILSILFKGKLIFFTPQFAMWYLLALFFWKQLLKFFKNFKYSLLIAILIGIMVGFSRDLGSFLTLQRTFVFFPFFLLGYQLNDLNYKDYLKKISKPIALLGLSLIIISIAVLVLKFDIRSLDQLLMGKKNYYILLKDNYLIGSLLRLGGYILSFVTIFFLSKFISHEKIKFLSHVGNNSLSVYLIHIFIIKIFYSVNFFDIPLNLIFLIIISTSIVFFLTSKPILYLFNLSINNQFLKNNFFKKDHQEEII
;
A
#
# COMPACT_ATOMS: atom_id res chain seq x y z
N MET A 1 4.02 24.88 21.23
CA MET A 1 3.29 23.70 20.72
C MET A 1 3.87 23.32 19.36
N LYS A 2 4.37 22.09 19.16
CA LYS A 2 4.81 21.64 17.82
C LYS A 2 3.59 21.63 16.90
N THR A 3 3.60 22.45 15.86
CA THR A 3 2.55 22.47 14.83
C THR A 3 2.53 21.12 14.10
N ARG A 4 1.34 20.53 13.95
CA ARG A 4 1.19 19.25 13.22
C ARG A 4 1.56 19.47 11.76
N ASP A 5 2.48 18.66 11.24
CA ASP A 5 2.77 18.62 9.81
C ASP A 5 1.69 17.80 9.09
N TYR A 6 0.96 18.44 8.17
CA TYR A 6 -0.13 17.80 7.42
C TYR A 6 0.36 17.06 6.18
N PHE A 7 1.66 17.09 5.85
CA PHE A 7 2.24 16.38 4.72
C PHE A 7 1.81 14.92 4.65
N PHE A 8 1.97 14.18 5.76
CA PHE A 8 1.65 12.76 5.80
C PHE A 8 0.14 12.48 5.74
N ASP A 9 -0.69 13.36 6.30
CA ASP A 9 -2.15 13.22 6.21
C ASP A 9 -2.61 13.51 4.77
N ASN A 10 -2.11 14.56 4.13
CA ASN A 10 -2.38 14.86 2.73
C ASN A 10 -1.91 13.73 1.81
N ALA A 11 -0.69 13.21 2.03
CA ALA A 11 -0.15 12.07 1.29
C ALA A 11 -1.04 10.84 1.40
N LYS A 12 -1.40 10.42 2.63
CA LYS A 12 -2.32 9.29 2.84
C LYS A 12 -3.68 9.53 2.18
N GLY A 13 -4.17 10.77 2.15
CA GLY A 13 -5.41 11.15 1.47
C GLY A 13 -5.37 10.90 -0.03
N ILE A 14 -4.29 11.34 -0.69
CA ILE A 14 -4.05 11.08 -2.12
C ILE A 14 -3.90 9.58 -2.37
N LEU A 15 -3.07 8.91 -1.56
CA LEU A 15 -2.75 7.51 -1.75
C LEU A 15 -3.99 6.61 -1.56
N ILE A 16 -4.84 6.88 -0.55
CA ILE A 16 -6.03 6.04 -0.34
C ILE A 16 -7.06 6.22 -1.45
N PHE A 17 -7.17 7.44 -2.00
CA PHE A 17 -7.95 7.66 -3.19
C PHE A 17 -7.42 6.84 -4.37
N LEU A 18 -6.10 6.85 -4.60
CA LEU A 18 -5.47 6.06 -5.66
C LEU A 18 -5.65 4.55 -5.49
N VAL A 19 -5.75 4.03 -4.26
CA VAL A 19 -6.09 2.62 -4.00
C VAL A 19 -7.50 2.31 -4.53
N VAL A 20 -8.50 3.13 -4.16
CA VAL A 20 -9.89 2.94 -4.60
C VAL A 20 -10.00 3.09 -6.12
N PHE A 21 -9.43 4.17 -6.67
CA PHE A 21 -9.41 4.43 -8.10
C PHE A 21 -8.69 3.33 -8.87
N GLY A 22 -7.53 2.87 -8.40
CA GLY A 22 -6.79 1.77 -9.01
C GLY A 22 -7.59 0.45 -9.04
N HIS A 23 -8.42 0.18 -8.02
CA HIS A 23 -9.29 -0.99 -8.02
C HIS A 23 -10.44 -0.90 -9.03
N LEU A 24 -11.00 0.29 -9.22
CA LEU A 24 -12.03 0.55 -10.23
C LEU A 24 -11.47 0.60 -11.66
N LEU A 25 -10.19 0.96 -11.79
CA LEU A 25 -9.48 0.99 -13.06
C LEU A 25 -8.99 -0.40 -13.50
N SER A 26 -8.73 -1.30 -12.53
CA SER A 26 -8.14 -2.62 -12.77
C SER A 26 -8.87 -3.51 -13.79
N PRO A 27 -10.21 -3.53 -13.89
CA PRO A 27 -10.93 -4.36 -14.87
C PRO A 27 -10.60 -3.96 -16.31
N TYR A 28 -10.45 -2.66 -16.58
CA TYR A 28 -10.26 -2.11 -17.92
C TYR A 28 -8.81 -2.16 -18.43
N LYS A 29 -7.83 -2.54 -17.58
CA LYS A 29 -6.40 -2.43 -17.90
C LYS A 29 -5.92 -3.40 -18.98
N HIS A 30 -6.71 -4.40 -19.34
CA HIS A 30 -6.36 -5.37 -20.38
C HIS A 30 -6.94 -4.98 -21.74
N ASP A 31 -7.99 -4.14 -21.75
CA ASP A 31 -8.68 -3.72 -22.96
C ASP A 31 -8.16 -2.38 -23.50
N TYR A 32 -7.59 -1.55 -22.63
CA TYR A 32 -7.11 -0.21 -22.98
C TYR A 32 -5.67 0.04 -22.53
N GLU A 33 -4.76 0.27 -23.48
CA GLU A 33 -3.33 0.49 -23.21
C GLU A 33 -3.07 1.73 -22.34
N PHE A 34 -3.78 2.84 -22.58
CA PHE A 34 -3.64 4.03 -21.76
C PHE A 34 -4.06 3.78 -20.30
N VAL A 35 -5.09 2.94 -20.08
CA VAL A 35 -5.50 2.52 -18.74
C VAL A 35 -4.41 1.71 -18.07
N LYS A 36 -3.77 0.80 -18.82
CA LYS A 36 -2.62 0.03 -18.33
C LYS A 36 -1.48 0.93 -17.89
N ILE A 37 -1.14 1.96 -18.68
CA ILE A 37 -0.08 2.92 -18.35
C ILE A 37 -0.42 3.69 -17.06
N ILE A 38 -1.64 4.22 -16.94
CA ILE A 38 -2.09 4.91 -15.73
C ILE A 38 -2.04 3.96 -14.52
N TYR A 39 -2.55 2.74 -14.68
CA TYR A 39 -2.57 1.72 -13.64
C TYR A 39 -1.15 1.38 -13.17
N ASP A 40 -0.23 1.09 -14.09
CA ASP A 40 1.15 0.75 -13.76
C ASP A 40 1.87 1.94 -13.09
N PHE A 41 1.67 3.16 -13.59
CA PHE A 41 2.22 4.37 -12.96
C PHE A 41 1.74 4.55 -11.51
N ILE A 42 0.44 4.38 -11.24
CA ILE A 42 -0.08 4.38 -9.87
C ILE A 42 0.60 3.29 -9.04
N TYR A 43 0.73 2.08 -9.60
CA TYR A 43 1.26 0.90 -8.93
C TYR A 43 2.77 0.95 -8.65
N VAL A 44 3.51 1.82 -9.34
CA VAL A 44 4.91 2.12 -9.02
C VAL A 44 5.07 2.75 -7.64
N PHE A 45 4.15 3.62 -7.18
CA PHE A 45 4.40 4.38 -5.94
C PHE A 45 3.33 4.26 -4.87
N HIS A 46 2.06 3.99 -5.19
CA HIS A 46 1.00 4.18 -4.20
C HIS A 46 1.16 3.26 -2.96
N MET A 47 1.41 1.96 -3.16
CA MET A 47 1.69 1.04 -2.05
C MET A 47 3.07 1.30 -1.43
N PRO A 48 4.18 1.38 -2.18
CA PRO A 48 5.49 1.76 -1.64
C PRO A 48 5.45 3.00 -0.73
N PHE A 49 4.72 4.04 -1.13
CA PHE A 49 4.61 5.26 -0.34
C PHE A 49 3.79 5.04 0.93
N PHE A 50 2.64 4.33 0.86
CA PHE A 50 1.89 3.96 2.06
C PHE A 50 2.72 3.19 3.08
N ILE A 51 3.52 2.26 2.59
CA ILE A 51 4.41 1.41 3.38
C ILE A 51 5.52 2.24 4.01
N LEU A 52 6.14 3.16 3.25
CA LEU A 52 7.12 4.11 3.74
C LEU A 52 6.54 4.98 4.86
N ILE A 53 5.34 5.55 4.68
CA ILE A 53 4.66 6.34 5.71
C ILE A 53 4.40 5.49 6.96
N SER A 54 4.04 4.22 6.79
CA SER A 54 3.80 3.33 7.94
C SER A 54 5.08 2.94 8.68
N GLY A 55 6.20 2.82 7.97
CA GLY A 55 7.52 2.71 8.55
C GLY A 55 7.93 3.97 9.32
N PHE A 56 7.67 5.15 8.77
CA PHE A 56 7.97 6.44 9.40
C PHE A 56 7.28 6.60 10.77
N PHE A 57 6.01 6.18 10.87
CA PHE A 57 5.24 6.24 12.12
C PHE A 57 5.26 4.95 12.94
N VAL A 58 6.16 4.00 12.62
CA VAL A 58 6.21 2.74 13.34
C VAL A 58 6.53 2.97 14.82
N LYS A 59 5.78 2.28 15.68
CA LYS A 59 6.02 2.23 17.13
C LYS A 59 5.91 0.80 17.60
N ASN A 60 6.76 0.41 18.53
CA ASN A 60 6.71 -0.91 19.16
C ASN A 60 5.53 -0.95 20.13
N ASN A 61 4.49 -1.70 19.78
CA ASN A 61 3.34 -1.92 20.65
C ASN A 61 2.69 -3.25 20.29
N LEU A 62 3.05 -4.30 21.02
CA LEU A 62 2.58 -5.66 20.80
C LEU A 62 1.05 -5.77 20.88
N LYS A 63 0.41 -5.10 21.86
CA LYS A 63 -1.06 -5.11 22.01
C LYS A 63 -1.75 -4.60 20.73
N LYS A 64 -1.27 -3.48 20.17
CA LYS A 64 -1.78 -2.94 18.89
C LYS A 64 -1.46 -3.85 17.71
N GLU A 65 -0.27 -4.44 17.66
CA GLU A 65 0.12 -5.40 16.61
C GLU A 65 -0.82 -6.60 16.57
N ILE A 66 -1.14 -7.19 17.73
CA ILE A 66 -2.08 -8.30 17.85
C ILE A 66 -3.49 -7.85 17.45
N GLN A 67 -3.93 -6.65 17.85
CA GLN A 67 -5.23 -6.11 17.43
C GLN A 67 -5.34 -6.01 15.90
N PHE A 68 -4.32 -5.50 15.20
CA PHE A 68 -4.32 -5.44 13.73
C PHE A 68 -4.33 -6.83 13.09
N LEU A 69 -3.63 -7.79 13.70
CA LEU A 69 -3.61 -9.18 13.22
C LEU A 69 -4.97 -9.87 13.40
N LEU A 70 -5.66 -9.61 14.52
CA LEU A 70 -7.03 -10.08 14.75
C LEU A 70 -8.00 -9.47 13.74
N ILE A 71 -7.91 -8.16 13.49
CA ILE A 71 -8.72 -7.47 12.46
C ILE A 71 -8.48 -8.11 11.09
N TYR A 72 -7.23 -8.40 10.74
CA TYR A 72 -6.91 -9.15 9.51
C TYR A 72 -7.63 -10.49 9.46
N PHE A 73 -7.53 -11.34 10.49
CA PHE A 73 -8.16 -12.67 10.47
C PHE A 73 -9.68 -12.58 10.35
N ILE A 74 -10.33 -11.71 11.14
CA ILE A 74 -11.79 -11.55 11.12
C ILE A 74 -12.26 -11.12 9.73
N ILE A 75 -11.69 -10.04 9.18
CA ILE A 75 -12.10 -9.52 7.87
C ILE A 75 -11.75 -10.51 6.76
N ASN A 76 -10.59 -11.16 6.82
CA ASN A 76 -10.18 -12.15 5.82
C ASN A 76 -11.13 -13.35 5.78
N ILE A 77 -11.56 -13.85 6.94
CA ILE A 77 -12.55 -14.94 7.04
C ILE A 77 -13.89 -14.50 6.46
N ILE A 78 -14.40 -13.32 6.86
CA ILE A 78 -15.65 -12.77 6.33
C ILE A 78 -15.59 -12.69 4.79
N LEU A 79 -14.52 -12.11 4.24
CA LEU A 79 -14.35 -12.01 2.78
C LEU A 79 -14.27 -13.39 2.10
N SER A 80 -13.64 -14.37 2.75
CA SER A 80 -13.50 -15.72 2.19
C SER A 80 -14.82 -16.48 2.19
N ILE A 81 -15.62 -16.36 3.25
CA ILE A 81 -16.96 -16.97 3.30
C ILE A 81 -17.86 -16.31 2.26
N LEU A 82 -17.99 -14.98 2.29
CA LEU A 82 -18.92 -14.24 1.44
C LEU A 82 -18.63 -14.35 -0.06
N PHE A 83 -17.34 -14.33 -0.45
CA PHE A 83 -16.97 -14.21 -1.88
C PHE A 83 -16.21 -15.42 -2.43
N LYS A 84 -15.85 -16.41 -1.60
CA LYS A 84 -15.20 -17.65 -2.06
C LYS A 84 -15.90 -18.93 -1.60
N GLY A 85 -16.89 -18.85 -0.70
CA GLY A 85 -17.63 -20.01 -0.20
C GLY A 85 -16.77 -20.99 0.59
N LYS A 86 -15.57 -20.59 1.05
CA LYS A 86 -14.66 -21.47 1.81
C LYS A 86 -13.82 -20.70 2.81
N LEU A 87 -13.42 -21.38 3.90
CA LEU A 87 -12.55 -20.80 4.92
C LEU A 87 -11.10 -20.75 4.42
N ILE A 88 -10.53 -19.54 4.41
CA ILE A 88 -9.16 -19.29 4.00
C ILE A 88 -8.51 -18.41 5.07
N PHE A 89 -7.46 -18.91 5.70
CA PHE A 89 -6.79 -18.21 6.82
C PHE A 89 -5.48 -17.57 6.39
N PHE A 90 -4.62 -18.36 5.73
CA PHE A 90 -3.22 -18.02 5.50
C PHE A 90 -2.93 -17.42 4.13
N THR A 91 -3.93 -17.30 3.26
CA THR A 91 -3.80 -16.58 1.99
C THR A 91 -4.68 -15.33 2.01
N PRO A 92 -4.07 -14.14 2.19
CA PRO A 92 -4.80 -12.88 2.28
C PRO A 92 -5.69 -12.63 1.07
N GLN A 93 -6.95 -12.33 1.31
CA GLN A 93 -7.91 -11.94 0.29
C GLN A 93 -7.71 -10.47 -0.11
N PHE A 94 -7.61 -10.24 -1.42
CA PHE A 94 -7.61 -8.91 -2.02
C PHE A 94 -6.58 -7.95 -1.42
N ALA A 95 -6.99 -6.92 -0.68
CA ALA A 95 -6.10 -5.93 -0.08
C ALA A 95 -5.54 -6.33 1.29
N MET A 96 -6.07 -7.38 1.95
CA MET A 96 -5.72 -7.80 3.32
C MET A 96 -4.25 -8.15 3.53
N TRP A 97 -3.51 -8.44 2.45
CA TRP A 97 -2.08 -8.71 2.48
C TRP A 97 -1.30 -7.62 3.22
N TYR A 98 -1.72 -6.36 3.11
CA TYR A 98 -1.01 -5.23 3.71
C TYR A 98 -1.03 -5.29 5.23
N LEU A 99 -2.15 -5.63 5.87
CA LEU A 99 -2.22 -5.76 7.33
C LEU A 99 -1.34 -6.91 7.84
N LEU A 100 -1.37 -8.05 7.15
CA LEU A 100 -0.52 -9.19 7.50
C LEU A 100 0.97 -8.85 7.30
N ALA A 101 1.31 -8.21 6.18
CA ALA A 101 2.66 -7.76 5.91
C ALA A 101 3.14 -6.69 6.91
N LEU A 102 2.27 -5.80 7.37
CA LEU A 102 2.58 -4.80 8.39
C LEU A 102 3.02 -5.43 9.71
N PHE A 103 2.39 -6.54 10.11
CA PHE A 103 2.85 -7.31 11.26
C PHE A 103 4.27 -7.86 11.04
N PHE A 104 4.52 -8.50 9.89
CA PHE A 104 5.83 -9.06 9.58
C PHE A 104 6.92 -7.99 9.42
N TRP A 105 6.63 -6.85 8.78
CA TRP A 105 7.59 -5.75 8.64
C TRP A 105 8.05 -5.19 9.98
N LYS A 106 7.14 -5.13 10.97
CA LYS A 106 7.53 -4.74 12.34
C LYS A 106 8.46 -5.75 12.99
N GLN A 107 8.23 -7.05 12.80
CA GLN A 107 9.15 -8.09 13.32
C GLN A 107 10.49 -8.05 12.60
N LEU A 108 10.50 -7.92 11.28
CA LEU A 108 11.71 -7.75 10.48
C LEU A 108 12.47 -6.50 10.93
N LEU A 109 11.78 -5.38 11.17
CA LEU A 109 12.42 -4.15 11.62
C LEU A 109 13.17 -4.33 12.94
N LYS A 110 12.62 -5.08 13.91
CA LYS A 110 13.28 -5.35 15.20
C LYS A 110 14.66 -6.00 15.00
N PHE A 111 14.77 -6.88 14.01
CA PHE A 111 16.02 -7.53 13.64
C PHE A 111 16.92 -6.60 12.80
N PHE A 112 16.38 -5.96 11.77
CA PHE A 112 17.16 -5.22 10.77
C PHE A 112 17.66 -3.84 11.22
N LYS A 113 17.04 -3.21 12.22
CA LYS A 113 17.33 -1.82 12.61
C LYS A 113 18.78 -1.57 13.03
N ASN A 114 19.49 -2.60 13.52
CA ASN A 114 20.86 -2.46 14.03
C ASN A 114 21.94 -2.74 12.97
N PHE A 115 21.57 -3.19 11.77
CA PHE A 115 22.56 -3.50 10.72
C PHE A 115 23.00 -2.23 9.97
N LYS A 116 24.32 -2.06 9.78
CA LYS A 116 24.93 -0.91 9.08
C LYS A 116 24.40 -0.74 7.65
N TYR A 117 24.24 -1.83 6.91
CA TYR A 117 23.77 -1.85 5.51
C TYR A 117 22.35 -2.40 5.38
N SER A 118 21.50 -2.20 6.40
CA SER A 118 20.16 -2.79 6.51
C SER A 118 19.28 -2.58 5.26
N LEU A 119 19.29 -1.39 4.67
CA LEU A 119 18.51 -1.09 3.46
C LEU A 119 19.01 -1.85 2.24
N LEU A 120 20.33 -1.92 2.03
CA LEU A 120 20.92 -2.67 0.92
C LEU A 120 20.59 -4.16 1.04
N ILE A 121 20.74 -4.73 2.24
CA ILE A 121 20.40 -6.14 2.51
C ILE A 121 18.91 -6.38 2.25
N ALA A 122 18.02 -5.47 2.68
CA ALA A 122 16.60 -5.58 2.42
C ALA A 122 16.28 -5.59 0.91
N ILE A 123 16.93 -4.75 0.11
CA ILE A 123 16.77 -4.72 -1.35
C ILE A 123 17.23 -6.04 -1.97
N LEU A 124 18.40 -6.55 -1.56
CA LEU A 124 18.92 -7.82 -2.04
C LEU A 124 17.97 -8.97 -1.71
N ILE A 125 17.45 -9.05 -0.49
CA ILE A 125 16.45 -10.06 -0.10
C ILE A 125 15.19 -9.91 -0.95
N GLY A 126 14.71 -8.69 -1.17
CA GLY A 126 13.54 -8.43 -2.02
C GLY A 126 13.70 -8.87 -3.49
N ILE A 127 14.93 -8.85 -4.01
CA ILE A 127 15.28 -9.42 -5.32
C ILE A 127 15.33 -10.96 -5.24
N MET A 128 16.05 -11.51 -4.26
CA MET A 128 16.25 -12.96 -4.10
C MET A 128 14.93 -13.72 -3.89
N VAL A 129 13.95 -13.13 -3.22
CA VAL A 129 12.65 -13.79 -3.00
C VAL A 129 11.88 -13.99 -4.31
N GLY A 130 12.19 -13.24 -5.38
CA GLY A 130 11.62 -13.46 -6.71
C GLY A 130 12.03 -14.77 -7.39
N PHE A 131 13.10 -15.42 -6.91
CA PHE A 131 13.57 -16.72 -7.41
C PHE A 131 12.77 -17.89 -6.82
N SER A 132 12.12 -17.69 -5.66
CA SER A 132 11.36 -18.75 -5.00
C SER A 132 10.07 -19.06 -5.75
N ARG A 133 9.81 -20.36 -5.97
CA ARG A 133 8.59 -20.84 -6.62
C ARG A 133 7.39 -20.86 -5.66
N ASP A 134 7.62 -21.00 -4.37
CA ASP A 134 6.59 -21.36 -3.38
C ASP A 134 6.10 -20.17 -2.52
N LEU A 135 6.81 -19.04 -2.50
CA LEU A 135 6.54 -17.91 -1.59
C LEU A 135 5.46 -16.92 -2.06
N GLY A 136 4.75 -17.19 -3.16
CA GLY A 136 3.93 -16.20 -3.86
C GLY A 136 2.67 -15.74 -3.11
N SER A 137 1.78 -16.66 -2.75
CA SER A 137 0.46 -16.33 -2.16
C SER A 137 0.35 -16.66 -0.68
N PHE A 138 1.11 -17.64 -0.19
CA PHE A 138 1.05 -18.06 1.21
C PHE A 138 1.64 -16.97 2.12
N LEU A 139 0.85 -16.54 3.10
CA LEU A 139 1.17 -15.49 4.08
C LEU A 139 1.65 -14.16 3.47
N THR A 140 1.42 -13.94 2.17
CA THR A 140 1.97 -12.83 1.38
C THR A 140 3.49 -12.61 1.54
N LEU A 141 4.26 -13.67 1.85
CA LEU A 141 5.69 -13.56 2.19
C LEU A 141 6.50 -12.89 1.09
N GLN A 142 6.24 -13.22 -0.18
CA GLN A 142 6.91 -12.56 -1.30
C GLN A 142 6.71 -11.04 -1.25
N ARG A 143 5.49 -10.55 -1.09
CA ARG A 143 5.24 -9.10 -0.99
C ARG A 143 5.87 -8.49 0.26
N THR A 144 5.86 -9.22 1.38
CA THR A 144 6.47 -8.77 2.63
C THR A 144 7.94 -8.45 2.40
N PHE A 145 8.73 -9.38 1.86
CA PHE A 145 10.14 -9.11 1.60
C PHE A 145 10.36 -8.07 0.49
N VAL A 146 9.54 -8.10 -0.57
CA VAL A 146 9.64 -7.12 -1.66
C VAL A 146 9.41 -5.70 -1.17
N PHE A 147 8.46 -5.46 -0.28
CA PHE A 147 8.14 -4.10 0.17
C PHE A 147 8.87 -3.68 1.46
N PHE A 148 9.57 -4.59 2.13
CA PHE A 148 10.31 -4.28 3.35
C PHE A 148 11.31 -3.12 3.21
N PRO A 149 12.06 -2.95 2.09
CA PRO A 149 12.94 -1.81 1.89
C PRO A 149 12.25 -0.45 2.08
N PHE A 150 11.00 -0.30 1.63
CA PHE A 150 10.25 0.94 1.77
C PHE A 150 9.86 1.19 3.23
N PHE A 151 9.45 0.14 3.95
CA PHE A 151 9.11 0.24 5.37
C PHE A 151 10.32 0.63 6.21
N LEU A 152 11.46 -0.04 5.96
CA LEU A 152 12.72 0.24 6.63
C LEU A 152 13.23 1.66 6.34
N LEU A 153 13.18 2.10 5.07
CA LEU A 153 13.55 3.48 4.71
C LEU A 153 12.64 4.49 5.43
N GLY A 154 11.34 4.22 5.51
CA GLY A 154 10.40 5.03 6.26
C GLY A 154 10.82 5.22 7.71
N TYR A 155 11.17 4.12 8.39
CA TYR A 155 11.68 4.16 9.77
C TYR A 155 12.96 5.00 9.89
N GLN A 156 13.94 4.81 8.99
CA GLN A 156 15.19 5.56 8.99
C GLN A 156 14.99 7.06 8.71
N LEU A 157 13.98 7.42 7.91
CA LEU A 157 13.63 8.81 7.62
C LEU A 157 13.00 9.54 8.81
N ASN A 158 12.44 8.83 9.79
CA ASN A 158 11.87 9.45 11.00
C ASN A 158 12.93 10.17 11.84
N ASP A 159 14.17 9.69 11.80
CA ASP A 159 15.30 10.31 12.50
C ASP A 159 15.98 11.40 11.66
N LEU A 160 15.57 11.59 10.40
CA LEU A 160 16.17 12.53 9.44
C LEU A 160 15.24 13.72 9.15
N ASN A 161 15.82 14.89 8.89
CA ASN A 161 15.06 16.05 8.43
C ASN A 161 14.76 15.94 6.92
N TYR A 162 13.82 15.06 6.55
CA TYR A 162 13.46 14.77 5.15
C TYR A 162 13.11 16.03 4.34
N LYS A 163 12.64 17.11 5.00
CA LYS A 163 12.31 18.39 4.38
C LYS A 163 13.50 19.05 3.70
N ASP A 164 14.70 18.91 4.25
CA ASP A 164 15.89 19.54 3.68
C ASP A 164 16.28 18.89 2.35
N TYR A 165 16.00 17.60 2.18
CA TYR A 165 16.15 16.91 0.89
C TYR A 165 15.12 17.40 -0.14
N LEU A 166 13.87 17.61 0.27
CA LEU A 166 12.82 18.13 -0.62
C LEU A 166 13.06 19.60 -1.04
N LYS A 167 13.79 20.39 -0.25
CA LYS A 167 14.19 21.76 -0.62
C LYS A 167 15.21 21.80 -1.76
N LYS A 168 16.06 20.78 -1.89
CA LYS A 168 17.13 20.70 -2.92
C LYS A 168 16.59 20.56 -4.35
N ILE A 169 15.32 20.18 -4.51
CA ILE A 169 14.70 19.98 -5.83
C ILE A 169 13.63 21.03 -6.08
N SER A 170 13.64 21.61 -7.28
CA SER A 170 12.61 22.54 -7.74
C SER A 170 11.40 21.79 -8.30
N LYS A 171 10.21 22.44 -8.27
CA LYS A 171 8.99 21.85 -8.84
C LYS A 171 9.13 21.49 -10.33
N PRO A 172 9.76 22.31 -11.20
CA PRO A 172 9.96 21.95 -12.61
C PRO A 172 10.79 20.67 -12.80
N ILE A 173 11.87 20.49 -12.02
CA ILE A 173 12.71 19.28 -12.09
C ILE A 173 11.88 18.06 -11.67
N ALA A 174 11.09 18.18 -10.60
CA ALA A 174 10.23 17.09 -10.16
C ALA A 174 9.14 16.76 -11.20
N LEU A 175 8.55 17.76 -11.87
CA LEU A 175 7.59 17.54 -12.97
C LEU A 175 8.25 16.82 -14.16
N LEU A 176 9.44 17.26 -14.58
CA LEU A 176 10.20 16.62 -15.66
C LEU A 176 10.58 15.19 -15.32
N GLY A 177 10.99 14.93 -14.07
CA GLY A 177 11.26 13.58 -13.59
C GLY A 177 10.02 12.69 -13.65
N LEU A 178 8.86 13.18 -13.22
CA LEU A 178 7.60 12.43 -13.29
C LEU A 178 7.14 12.18 -14.73
N SER A 179 7.30 13.15 -15.64
CA SER A 179 6.95 12.96 -17.05
C SER A 179 7.83 11.92 -17.71
N LEU A 180 9.15 11.94 -17.47
CA LEU A 180 10.08 10.92 -17.97
C LEU A 180 9.72 9.52 -17.45
N ILE A 181 9.29 9.40 -16.20
CA ILE A 181 8.85 8.14 -15.62
C ILE A 181 7.59 7.62 -16.32
N ILE A 182 6.58 8.48 -16.52
CA ILE A 182 5.34 8.10 -17.22
C ILE A 182 5.65 7.68 -18.67
N ILE A 183 6.50 8.43 -19.37
CA ILE A 183 6.95 8.10 -20.74
C ILE A 183 7.68 6.76 -20.76
N SER A 184 8.56 6.51 -19.79
CA SER A 184 9.28 5.23 -19.70
C SER A 184 8.32 4.05 -19.52
N ILE A 185 7.32 4.18 -18.64
CA ILE A 185 6.27 3.17 -18.47
C ILE A 185 5.46 3.00 -19.75
N ALA A 186 5.10 4.10 -20.43
CA ALA A 186 4.39 4.05 -21.70
C ALA A 186 5.19 3.29 -22.77
N VAL A 187 6.50 3.55 -22.89
CA VAL A 187 7.37 2.80 -23.80
C VAL A 187 7.42 1.31 -23.44
N LEU A 188 7.55 0.96 -22.15
CA LEU A 188 7.54 -0.44 -21.71
C LEU A 188 6.23 -1.17 -22.04
N VAL A 189 5.09 -0.50 -21.90
CA VAL A 189 3.78 -1.07 -22.23
C VAL A 189 3.60 -1.20 -23.75
N LEU A 190 3.85 -0.12 -24.50
CA LEU A 190 3.54 -0.05 -25.94
C LEU A 190 4.54 -0.79 -26.83
N LYS A 191 5.82 -0.85 -26.46
CA LYS A 191 6.87 -1.47 -27.28
C LYS A 191 7.24 -2.89 -26.87
N PHE A 192 7.17 -3.19 -25.57
CA PHE A 192 7.65 -4.46 -25.03
C PHE A 192 6.52 -5.37 -24.53
N ASP A 193 5.26 -4.93 -24.63
CA ASP A 193 4.06 -5.65 -24.19
C ASP A 193 4.20 -6.28 -22.79
N ILE A 194 4.85 -5.56 -21.87
CA ILE A 194 5.11 -6.03 -20.50
C ILE A 194 3.83 -5.89 -19.68
N ARG A 195 2.79 -6.66 -20.03
CA ARG A 195 1.47 -6.62 -19.38
C ARG A 195 1.51 -7.03 -17.91
N SER A 196 2.57 -7.70 -17.49
CA SER A 196 2.76 -8.19 -16.13
C SER A 196 3.61 -7.28 -15.23
N LEU A 197 3.96 -6.06 -15.66
CA LEU A 197 4.78 -5.14 -14.89
C LEU A 197 4.21 -4.91 -13.47
N ASP A 198 2.90 -4.66 -13.34
CA ASP A 198 2.21 -4.53 -12.05
C ASP A 198 2.37 -5.76 -11.16
N GLN A 199 2.33 -6.96 -11.73
CA GLN A 199 2.45 -8.21 -10.97
C GLN A 199 3.87 -8.38 -10.41
N LEU A 200 4.88 -7.93 -11.15
CA LEU A 200 6.27 -7.93 -10.71
C LEU A 200 6.54 -6.85 -9.66
N LEU A 201 6.06 -5.62 -9.90
CA LEU A 201 6.16 -4.48 -8.97
C LEU A 201 5.48 -4.75 -7.64
N MET A 202 4.34 -5.44 -7.67
CA MET A 202 3.61 -5.80 -6.46
C MET A 202 4.14 -7.05 -5.74
N GLY A 203 5.16 -7.73 -6.28
CA GLY A 203 5.62 -9.00 -5.72
C GLY A 203 4.54 -10.09 -5.71
N LYS A 204 3.59 -10.07 -6.67
CA LYS A 204 2.49 -11.04 -6.75
C LYS A 204 2.91 -12.39 -7.30
N LYS A 205 3.89 -12.39 -8.19
CA LYS A 205 4.39 -13.58 -8.88
C LYS A 205 5.91 -13.59 -8.89
N ASN A 206 6.47 -14.79 -8.93
CA ASN A 206 7.90 -15.03 -9.07
C ASN A 206 8.37 -14.81 -10.52
N TYR A 207 9.70 -14.79 -10.72
CA TYR A 207 10.29 -14.60 -12.04
C TYR A 207 9.99 -15.76 -12.99
N TYR A 208 9.85 -16.98 -12.45
CA TYR A 208 9.49 -18.18 -13.20
C TYR A 208 8.19 -18.00 -13.98
N ILE A 209 7.09 -17.67 -13.28
CA ILE A 209 5.76 -17.55 -13.88
C ILE A 209 5.69 -16.37 -14.85
N LEU A 210 6.41 -15.29 -14.56
CA LEU A 210 6.32 -14.05 -15.33
C LEU A 210 7.22 -14.02 -16.57
N LEU A 211 8.40 -14.63 -16.51
CA LEU A 211 9.46 -14.42 -17.49
C LEU A 211 10.02 -15.72 -18.07
N LYS A 212 9.30 -16.85 -17.93
CA LYS A 212 9.69 -18.17 -18.47
C LYS A 212 11.15 -18.51 -18.15
N ASP A 213 11.49 -18.53 -16.86
CA ASP A 213 12.85 -18.77 -16.33
C ASP A 213 13.91 -17.70 -16.61
N ASN A 214 13.59 -16.52 -17.15
CA ASN A 214 14.58 -15.44 -17.26
C ASN A 214 14.78 -14.67 -15.94
N TYR A 215 15.50 -15.30 -15.01
CA TYR A 215 15.77 -14.77 -13.68
C TYR A 215 16.60 -13.47 -13.67
N LEU A 216 17.49 -13.30 -14.65
CA LEU A 216 18.32 -12.09 -14.77
C LEU A 216 17.45 -10.87 -15.10
N ILE A 217 16.60 -10.97 -16.12
CA ILE A 217 15.66 -9.90 -16.49
C ILE A 217 14.71 -9.63 -15.32
N GLY A 218 14.21 -10.65 -14.62
CA GLY A 218 13.35 -10.48 -13.45
C GLY A 218 14.00 -9.69 -12.32
N SER A 219 15.28 -9.99 -12.06
CA SER A 219 16.08 -9.29 -11.04
C SER A 219 16.32 -7.83 -11.42
N LEU A 220 16.68 -7.57 -12.68
CA LEU A 220 16.89 -6.22 -13.21
C LEU A 220 15.60 -5.39 -13.18
N LEU A 221 14.47 -5.98 -13.60
CA LEU A 221 13.17 -5.31 -13.55
C LEU A 221 12.73 -5.01 -12.11
N ARG A 222 13.05 -5.90 -11.15
CA ARG A 222 12.76 -5.66 -9.72
C ARG A 222 13.62 -4.52 -9.16
N LEU A 223 14.92 -4.50 -9.48
CA LEU A 223 15.82 -3.42 -9.10
C LEU A 223 15.37 -2.09 -9.72
N GLY A 224 15.06 -2.08 -11.02
CA GLY A 224 14.49 -0.94 -11.72
C GLY A 224 13.18 -0.48 -11.08
N GLY A 225 12.31 -1.40 -10.68
CA GLY A 225 11.09 -1.13 -9.93
C GLY A 225 11.35 -0.40 -8.61
N TYR A 226 12.34 -0.83 -7.82
CA TYR A 226 12.72 -0.12 -6.59
C TYR A 226 13.16 1.31 -6.87
N ILE A 227 14.07 1.50 -7.83
CA ILE A 227 14.57 2.82 -8.21
C ILE A 227 13.40 3.71 -8.65
N LEU A 228 12.53 3.18 -9.52
CA LEU A 228 11.37 3.91 -10.03
C LEU A 228 10.42 4.31 -8.91
N SER A 229 10.10 3.40 -7.99
CA SER A 229 9.28 3.70 -6.81
C SER A 229 9.90 4.79 -5.94
N PHE A 230 11.18 4.66 -5.56
CA PHE A 230 11.84 5.65 -4.69
C PHE A 230 11.90 7.03 -5.34
N VAL A 231 12.29 7.10 -6.62
CA VAL A 231 12.37 8.37 -7.37
C VAL A 231 10.98 8.99 -7.54
N THR A 232 9.96 8.19 -7.87
CA THR A 232 8.58 8.66 -8.01
C THR A 232 8.05 9.21 -6.70
N ILE A 233 8.25 8.50 -5.58
CA ILE A 233 7.87 8.99 -4.24
C ILE A 233 8.55 10.32 -3.93
N PHE A 234 9.84 10.42 -4.21
CA PHE A 234 10.62 11.62 -3.92
C PHE A 234 10.12 12.83 -4.73
N PHE A 235 9.89 12.67 -6.04
CA PHE A 235 9.33 13.76 -6.86
C PHE A 235 7.89 14.10 -6.49
N LEU A 236 7.02 13.12 -6.25
CA LEU A 236 5.64 13.37 -5.82
C LEU A 236 5.59 14.11 -4.49
N SER A 237 6.47 13.75 -3.55
CA SER A 237 6.57 14.42 -2.25
C SER A 237 6.81 15.92 -2.37
N LYS A 238 7.42 16.40 -3.46
CA LYS A 238 7.61 17.84 -3.70
C LYS A 238 6.29 18.62 -3.88
N PHE A 239 5.23 17.96 -4.34
CA PHE A 239 3.93 18.58 -4.62
C PHE A 239 2.94 18.45 -3.47
N ILE A 240 3.24 17.66 -2.45
CA ILE A 240 2.36 17.46 -1.31
C ILE A 240 2.51 18.64 -0.34
N SER A 241 1.40 19.29 -0.02
CA SER A 241 1.40 20.43 0.90
C SER A 241 1.69 20.00 2.34
N HIS A 242 2.48 20.81 3.04
CA HIS A 242 2.69 20.70 4.50
C HIS A 242 1.56 21.36 5.31
N GLU A 243 0.72 22.15 4.65
CA GLU A 243 -0.43 22.83 5.25
C GLU A 243 -1.68 21.95 5.21
N LYS A 244 -2.65 22.27 6.07
CA LYS A 244 -3.90 21.52 6.17
C LYS A 244 -4.78 21.75 4.95
N ILE A 245 -4.88 20.74 4.09
CA ILE A 245 -5.90 20.68 3.05
C ILE A 245 -7.09 19.93 3.64
N LYS A 246 -8.19 20.64 3.97
CA LYS A 246 -9.30 20.12 4.78
C LYS A 246 -9.78 18.73 4.34
N PHE A 247 -10.05 18.54 3.06
CA PHE A 247 -10.52 17.26 2.52
C PHE A 247 -9.44 16.16 2.58
N LEU A 248 -8.26 16.40 1.98
CA LEU A 248 -7.19 15.39 1.93
C LEU A 248 -6.68 14.98 3.31
N SER A 249 -6.48 15.95 4.21
CA SER A 249 -6.05 15.69 5.59
C SER A 249 -7.08 14.85 6.36
N HIS A 250 -8.38 15.15 6.19
CA HIS A 250 -9.46 14.37 6.82
C HIS A 250 -9.50 12.93 6.29
N VAL A 251 -9.44 12.76 4.97
CA VAL A 251 -9.41 11.45 4.33
C VAL A 251 -8.18 10.66 4.78
N GLY A 252 -6.99 11.26 4.76
CA GLY A 252 -5.76 10.58 5.13
C GLY A 252 -5.66 10.20 6.61
N ASN A 253 -6.24 11.00 7.51
CA ASN A 253 -6.35 10.64 8.93
C ASN A 253 -7.28 9.43 9.16
N ASN A 254 -8.25 9.24 8.26
CA ASN A 254 -9.23 8.13 8.32
C ASN A 254 -8.98 7.05 7.24
N SER A 255 -7.79 7.02 6.65
CA SER A 255 -7.47 6.14 5.51
C SER A 255 -7.65 4.64 5.82
N LEU A 256 -7.50 4.22 7.08
CA LEU A 256 -7.74 2.83 7.49
C LEU A 256 -9.21 2.41 7.33
N SER A 257 -10.16 3.31 7.60
CA SER A 257 -11.60 3.05 7.40
C SER A 257 -11.89 2.76 5.94
N VAL A 258 -11.42 3.66 5.06
CA VAL A 258 -11.55 3.50 3.61
C VAL A 258 -10.86 2.21 3.16
N TYR A 259 -9.64 1.95 3.61
CA TYR A 259 -8.86 0.75 3.26
C TYR A 259 -9.58 -0.55 3.63
N LEU A 260 -10.26 -0.64 4.76
CA LEU A 260 -10.95 -1.87 5.14
C LEU A 260 -12.30 -2.03 4.44
N ILE A 261 -13.08 -0.95 4.35
CA ILE A 261 -14.47 -1.04 3.88
C ILE A 261 -14.57 -1.04 2.35
N HIS A 262 -13.67 -0.35 1.63
CA HIS A 262 -13.76 -0.29 0.15
C HIS A 262 -13.72 -1.67 -0.52
N ILE A 263 -13.04 -2.64 0.10
CA ILE A 263 -12.88 -3.99 -0.43
C ILE A 263 -14.26 -4.64 -0.63
N PHE A 264 -15.18 -4.44 0.31
CA PHE A 264 -16.54 -4.96 0.22
C PHE A 264 -17.29 -4.31 -0.94
N ILE A 265 -17.18 -2.99 -1.10
CA ILE A 265 -17.81 -2.25 -2.21
C ILE A 265 -17.29 -2.76 -3.55
N ILE A 266 -15.96 -2.87 -3.70
CA ILE A 266 -15.35 -3.36 -4.94
C ILE A 266 -15.78 -4.80 -5.22
N LYS A 267 -15.84 -5.67 -4.20
CA LYS A 267 -16.32 -7.05 -4.36
C LYS A 267 -17.79 -7.12 -4.76
N ILE A 268 -18.63 -6.25 -4.21
CA ILE A 268 -20.04 -6.14 -4.61
C ILE A 268 -20.14 -5.71 -6.08
N PHE A 269 -19.34 -4.73 -6.51
CA PHE A 269 -19.29 -4.31 -7.91
C PHE A 269 -18.94 -5.47 -8.86
N TYR A 270 -17.99 -6.32 -8.49
CA TYR A 270 -17.72 -7.55 -9.23
C TYR A 270 -18.90 -8.53 -9.23
N SER A 271 -19.65 -8.66 -8.13
CA SER A 271 -20.78 -9.61 -8.07
C SER A 271 -22.02 -9.17 -8.84
N VAL A 272 -22.18 -7.86 -9.08
CA VAL A 272 -23.32 -7.29 -9.83
C VAL A 272 -22.93 -6.89 -11.26
N ASN A 273 -21.78 -7.37 -11.75
CA ASN A 273 -21.26 -7.07 -13.09
C ASN A 273 -21.17 -5.56 -13.41
N PHE A 274 -20.86 -4.74 -12.41
CA PHE A 274 -20.77 -3.29 -12.56
C PHE A 274 -19.77 -2.86 -13.65
N PHE A 275 -18.73 -3.66 -13.87
CA PHE A 275 -17.63 -3.34 -14.80
C PHE A 275 -17.92 -3.68 -16.26
N ASP A 276 -19.11 -4.20 -16.58
CA ASP A 276 -19.55 -4.43 -17.96
C ASP A 276 -19.90 -3.10 -18.67
N ILE A 277 -19.99 -1.99 -17.92
CA ILE A 277 -20.16 -0.65 -18.48
C ILE A 277 -18.91 -0.21 -19.27
N PRO A 278 -19.07 0.56 -20.37
CA PRO A 278 -17.94 1.06 -21.14
C PRO A 278 -17.08 2.00 -20.30
N LEU A 279 -15.78 2.01 -20.60
CA LEU A 279 -14.80 2.82 -19.88
C LEU A 279 -15.15 4.32 -19.97
N ASN A 280 -15.32 4.95 -18.81
CA ASN A 280 -15.41 6.40 -18.68
C ASN A 280 -14.56 6.88 -17.48
N LEU A 281 -13.39 7.45 -17.75
CA LEU A 281 -12.46 7.87 -16.70
C LEU A 281 -13.04 8.92 -15.74
N ILE A 282 -13.81 9.88 -16.27
CA ILE A 282 -14.43 10.93 -15.43
C ILE A 282 -15.41 10.29 -14.47
N PHE A 283 -16.24 9.36 -14.97
CA PHE A 283 -17.15 8.59 -14.13
C PHE A 283 -16.40 7.78 -13.06
N LEU A 284 -15.30 7.10 -13.41
CA LEU A 284 -14.48 6.36 -12.45
C LEU A 284 -13.83 7.26 -11.39
N ILE A 285 -13.43 8.49 -11.74
CA ILE A 285 -12.90 9.47 -10.78
C ILE A 285 -14.02 9.94 -9.83
N ILE A 286 -15.20 10.25 -10.37
CA ILE A 286 -16.36 10.69 -9.58
C ILE A 286 -16.77 9.60 -8.60
N ILE A 287 -16.95 8.36 -9.06
CA ILE A 287 -17.36 7.26 -8.18
C ILE A 287 -16.28 6.93 -7.13
N SER A 288 -14.99 7.01 -7.49
CA SER A 288 -13.89 6.87 -6.51
C SER A 288 -13.97 7.95 -5.44
N THR A 289 -14.18 9.19 -5.84
CA THR A 289 -14.30 10.33 -4.93
C THR A 289 -15.51 10.16 -4.02
N SER A 290 -16.66 9.76 -4.57
CA SER A 290 -17.89 9.49 -3.81
C SER A 290 -17.71 8.36 -2.80
N ILE A 291 -17.05 7.26 -3.17
CA ILE A 291 -16.74 6.16 -2.25
C ILE A 291 -15.85 6.66 -1.10
N VAL A 292 -14.77 7.38 -1.41
CA VAL A 292 -13.85 7.91 -0.38
C VAL A 292 -14.57 8.90 0.53
N PHE A 293 -15.37 9.81 -0.03
CA PHE A 293 -16.16 10.77 0.74
C PHE A 293 -17.17 10.07 1.65
N PHE A 294 -17.93 9.10 1.12
CA PHE A 294 -18.90 8.32 1.88
C PHE A 294 -18.24 7.54 3.04
N LEU A 295 -17.12 6.85 2.77
CA LEU A 295 -16.40 6.05 3.76
C LEU A 295 -15.66 6.87 4.83
N THR A 296 -15.54 8.18 4.61
CA THR A 296 -14.97 9.14 5.57
C THR A 296 -16.04 10.03 6.21
N SER A 297 -17.32 9.74 5.96
CA SER A 297 -18.44 10.43 6.61
C SER A 297 -18.52 10.05 8.09
N LYS A 298 -19.02 10.99 8.91
CA LYS A 298 -19.19 10.79 10.37
C LYS A 298 -19.92 9.50 10.76
N PRO A 299 -21.07 9.11 10.14
CA PRO A 299 -21.77 7.89 10.55
C PRO A 299 -20.95 6.63 10.28
N ILE A 300 -20.28 6.54 9.12
CA ILE A 300 -19.44 5.39 8.80
C ILE A 300 -18.24 5.32 9.74
N LEU A 301 -17.58 6.44 10.02
CA LEU A 301 -16.46 6.47 10.97
C LEU A 301 -16.88 6.10 12.39
N TYR A 302 -18.09 6.48 12.81
CA TYR A 302 -18.64 6.07 14.10
C TYR A 302 -18.82 4.54 14.17
N LEU A 303 -19.49 3.94 13.19
CA LEU A 303 -19.69 2.49 13.09
C LEU A 303 -18.36 1.73 13.01
N PHE A 304 -17.42 2.26 12.24
CA PHE A 304 -16.08 1.70 12.10
C PHE A 304 -15.32 1.70 13.42
N ASN A 305 -15.35 2.83 14.14
CA ASN A 305 -14.70 2.97 15.44
C ASN A 305 -15.35 2.07 16.49
N LEU A 306 -16.67 1.90 16.48
CA LEU A 306 -17.35 0.94 17.34
C LEU A 306 -16.88 -0.49 17.06
N SER A 307 -16.70 -0.85 15.79
CA SER A 307 -16.27 -2.19 15.39
C SER A 307 -14.82 -2.48 15.81
N ILE A 308 -13.90 -1.52 15.60
CA ILE A 308 -12.47 -1.68 15.92
C ILE A 308 -12.16 -1.51 17.41
N ASN A 309 -12.81 -0.56 18.08
CA ASN A 309 -12.61 -0.28 19.51
C ASN A 309 -13.61 -1.03 20.40
N ASN A 310 -14.31 -2.03 19.86
CA ASN A 310 -15.35 -2.77 20.56
C ASN A 310 -14.84 -3.26 21.92
N GLN A 311 -15.61 -2.99 22.97
CA GLN A 311 -15.33 -3.45 24.32
C GLN A 311 -15.16 -4.97 24.38
N PHE A 312 -15.76 -5.75 23.47
CA PHE A 312 -15.51 -7.19 23.37
C PHE A 312 -14.03 -7.54 23.08
N LEU A 313 -13.40 -6.87 22.11
CA LEU A 313 -11.98 -7.08 21.81
C LEU A 313 -11.10 -6.63 22.99
N LYS A 314 -11.45 -5.50 23.63
CA LYS A 314 -10.74 -5.02 24.82
C LYS A 314 -10.92 -5.95 26.02
N ASN A 315 -12.13 -6.38 26.35
CA ASN A 315 -12.43 -7.14 27.56
C ASN A 315 -12.01 -8.61 27.46
N ASN A 316 -12.07 -9.23 26.28
CA ASN A 316 -11.80 -10.67 26.12
C ASN A 316 -10.37 -10.99 25.68
N PHE A 317 -9.68 -10.07 24.98
CA PHE A 317 -8.29 -10.30 24.54
C PHE A 317 -7.27 -9.39 25.22
N PHE A 318 -7.70 -8.30 25.86
CA PHE A 318 -6.80 -7.30 26.45
C PHE A 318 -7.34 -6.82 27.79
N LYS A 319 -7.50 -7.74 28.76
CA LYS A 319 -7.74 -7.37 30.16
C LYS A 319 -6.81 -6.20 30.51
N LYS A 320 -7.40 -5.17 31.11
CA LYS A 320 -6.63 -4.11 31.76
C LYS A 320 -5.79 -4.80 32.83
N ASP A 321 -4.49 -4.88 32.62
CA ASP A 321 -3.54 -4.99 33.72
C ASP A 321 -3.66 -3.65 34.48
N HIS A 322 -4.64 -3.57 35.37
CA HIS A 322 -4.54 -2.73 36.54
C HIS A 322 -3.71 -3.52 37.54
N GLN A 323 -2.76 -2.83 38.18
CA GLN A 323 -1.68 -3.32 39.05
C GLN A 323 -0.45 -3.74 38.22
N GLU A 324 0.66 -3.01 38.24
CA GLU A 324 1.36 -2.49 39.42
C GLU A 324 1.69 -0.99 39.30
N GLU A 325 1.06 -0.19 40.16
CA GLU A 325 1.82 0.83 40.89
C GLU A 325 2.77 0.06 41.82
N ILE A 326 4.04 0.48 41.88
CA ILE A 326 4.87 0.67 43.09
C ILE A 326 6.35 0.73 42.65
N ILE A 327 6.90 1.96 42.79
CA ILE A 327 8.30 2.41 42.83
C ILE A 327 9.07 2.50 41.49
#